data_AF-A0A7S1LGT1-F1
#
_entry.id   AF-A0A7S1LGT1-F1
#
_cell.length_a   1.000
_cell.length_b   1.000
_cell.length_c   1.000
_cell.angle_alpha   90.00
_cell.angle_beta   90.00
_cell.angle_gamma   90.00
#
_symmetry.space_group_name_H-M   'P 1'
#
loop_
_entity.id
_entity.type
_entity.pdbx_description
1 polymer ?
#
loop_
_entity_poly.entity_id
_entity_poly.type
_entity_poly.pdbx_seq_one_letter_code
_entity_poly.pdbx_strand_id
1 'polypeptide(L)'
;AGLALGVLAAGPRPARGQAGSGLCAMGQCINCFYCDGECFAQCMCFSAINTCCCSAPFGHYSRGYGKIPCPPGTYQDERGQSTCKACPDGHSYNRNYQDVAAMEVDCEFARCDATCEGNAACMLENCDYSGQNYTSSLVVQLMNSEPPSLDFCNTLGIPTSGCTWLGAQSSARRSLGGARGVLLAGLVAATAALLSMPTLA
;
A
#
# COMPACT_ATOMS: atom_id res chain seq x y z
N ALA A 1 34.18 -11.00 -47.27
CA ALA A 1 32.85 -10.68 -46.71
C ALA A 1 32.54 -11.68 -45.62
N GLY A 2 32.73 -11.31 -44.35
CA GLY A 2 32.38 -12.13 -43.19
C GLY A 2 31.39 -11.36 -42.34
N LEU A 3 30.12 -11.76 -42.37
CA LEU A 3 29.03 -11.16 -41.60
C LEU A 3 29.15 -11.62 -40.14
N ALA A 4 29.44 -10.68 -39.24
CA ALA A 4 29.36 -10.89 -37.80
C ALA A 4 27.87 -10.90 -37.39
N LEU A 5 27.36 -12.07 -36.98
CA LEU A 5 26.08 -12.15 -36.27
C LEU A 5 26.28 -11.63 -34.84
N GLY A 6 25.78 -10.41 -34.59
CA GLY A 6 25.63 -9.89 -33.23
C GLY A 6 24.48 -10.61 -32.53
N VAL A 7 24.80 -11.36 -31.47
CA VAL A 7 23.80 -11.89 -30.55
C VAL A 7 23.30 -10.74 -29.69
N LEU A 8 22.08 -10.28 -29.95
CA LEU A 8 21.38 -9.33 -29.09
C LEU A 8 21.15 -9.97 -27.72
N ALA A 9 21.87 -9.47 -26.70
CA ALA A 9 21.62 -9.82 -25.32
C ALA A 9 20.20 -9.40 -24.95
N ALA A 10 19.34 -10.37 -24.65
CA ALA A 10 18.03 -10.11 -24.07
C ALA A 10 18.22 -9.40 -22.74
N GLY A 11 17.72 -8.17 -22.63
CA GLY A 11 17.66 -7.43 -21.37
C GLY A 11 16.93 -8.24 -20.29
N PRO A 12 17.17 -7.94 -19.00
CA PRO A 12 16.58 -8.68 -17.90
C PRO A 12 15.05 -8.70 -18.06
N ARG A 13 14.50 -9.91 -18.20
CA ARG A 13 13.05 -10.13 -18.14
C ARG A 13 12.58 -9.60 -16.78
N PRO A 14 11.59 -8.70 -16.71
CA PRO A 14 11.05 -8.31 -15.42
C PRO A 14 10.60 -9.59 -14.73
N ALA A 15 11.15 -9.81 -13.54
CA ALA A 15 10.81 -10.96 -12.73
C ALA A 15 9.30 -11.06 -12.63
N ARG A 16 8.78 -12.29 -12.73
CA ARG A 16 7.39 -12.63 -12.45
C ARG A 16 7.18 -12.41 -10.94
N GLY A 17 7.09 -11.14 -10.55
CA GLY A 17 6.95 -10.64 -9.20
C GLY A 17 5.47 -10.53 -8.87
N GLN A 18 5.09 -11.12 -7.74
CA GLN A 18 4.82 -10.35 -6.52
C GLN A 18 3.47 -9.68 -6.62
N ALA A 19 2.55 -10.13 -5.77
CA ALA A 19 1.22 -9.59 -5.62
C ALA A 19 1.30 -8.05 -5.53
N GLY A 20 1.03 -7.37 -6.63
CA GLY A 20 0.43 -6.06 -6.62
C GLY A 20 -1.01 -6.31 -7.01
N SER A 21 -1.97 -5.73 -6.31
CA SER A 21 -3.40 -5.93 -6.58
C SER A 21 -3.83 -5.45 -7.97
N GLY A 22 -2.93 -4.90 -8.82
CA GLY A 22 -3.19 -4.45 -10.19
C GLY A 22 -2.25 -4.93 -11.30
N LEU A 23 -2.52 -4.48 -12.52
CA LEU A 23 -1.80 -4.87 -13.75
C LEU A 23 -0.35 -4.34 -13.79
N CYS A 24 -0.11 -3.20 -13.14
CA CYS A 24 1.21 -2.58 -13.00
C CYS A 24 1.75 -2.71 -11.57
N ALA A 25 3.05 -2.41 -11.38
CA ALA A 25 3.64 -2.43 -10.04
C ALA A 25 3.00 -1.38 -9.12
N MET A 26 3.18 -1.55 -7.80
CA MET A 26 2.80 -0.52 -6.84
C MET A 26 3.45 0.82 -7.19
N GLY A 27 2.66 1.88 -7.13
CA GLY A 27 3.08 3.22 -7.55
C GLY A 27 3.05 3.47 -9.05
N GLN A 28 2.59 2.50 -9.85
CA GLN A 28 2.37 2.67 -11.28
C GLN A 28 0.90 2.57 -11.67
N CYS A 29 0.50 3.33 -12.67
CA CYS A 29 -0.82 3.30 -13.29
C CYS A 29 -0.74 2.83 -14.76
N ILE A 30 -1.85 2.32 -15.26
CA ILE A 30 -2.02 1.73 -16.59
C ILE A 30 -2.30 2.84 -17.59
N ASN A 31 -1.57 2.83 -18.70
CA ASN A 31 -1.73 3.71 -19.86
C ASN A 31 -1.55 5.19 -19.50
N CYS A 32 -0.90 5.91 -20.39
CA CYS A 32 -0.59 7.32 -20.21
C CYS A 32 -1.85 8.15 -19.96
N PHE A 33 -2.98 7.83 -20.61
CA PHE A 33 -4.25 8.54 -20.40
C PHE A 33 -4.72 8.54 -18.93
N TYR A 34 -4.52 7.44 -18.19
CA TYR A 34 -4.91 7.35 -16.78
C TYR A 34 -3.79 7.74 -15.81
N CYS A 35 -2.63 8.11 -16.32
CA CYS A 35 -1.54 8.72 -15.57
C CYS A 35 -1.53 10.21 -15.89
N ASP A 36 -0.68 10.72 -16.80
CA ASP A 36 -0.61 12.17 -17.13
C ASP A 36 -0.49 12.46 -18.64
N GLY A 37 -0.74 11.47 -19.50
CA GLY A 37 -0.66 11.61 -20.96
C GLY A 37 0.76 11.62 -21.54
N GLU A 38 1.80 11.82 -20.73
CA GLU A 38 3.20 11.87 -21.18
C GLU A 38 3.83 10.47 -21.32
N CYS A 39 3.50 9.78 -22.41
CA CYS A 39 3.94 8.40 -22.66
C CYS A 39 5.44 8.18 -22.85
N PHE A 40 6.16 9.18 -23.38
CA PHE A 40 7.39 8.87 -24.14
C PHE A 40 8.68 8.80 -23.33
N ALA A 41 8.67 9.19 -22.05
CA ALA A 41 9.88 9.13 -21.21
C ALA A 41 9.72 8.31 -19.92
N GLN A 42 8.49 8.01 -19.49
CA GLN A 42 8.23 7.54 -18.12
C GLN A 42 7.35 6.29 -18.02
N CYS A 43 7.07 5.66 -19.16
CA CYS A 43 6.21 4.49 -19.24
C CYS A 43 6.97 3.29 -19.80
N MET A 44 6.77 2.11 -19.19
CA MET A 44 7.18 0.84 -19.76
C MET A 44 5.98 0.20 -20.46
N CYS A 45 6.08 0.02 -21.78
CA CYS A 45 5.00 -0.53 -22.59
C CYS A 45 5.22 -2.01 -22.93
N PHE A 46 4.16 -2.79 -22.78
CA PHE A 46 4.12 -4.23 -23.06
C PHE A 46 3.21 -4.50 -24.25
N SER A 47 3.80 -4.60 -25.45
CA SER A 47 3.06 -4.79 -26.71
C SER A 47 2.23 -6.08 -26.73
N ALA A 48 2.65 -7.13 -26.02
CA ALA A 48 1.92 -8.40 -25.94
C ALA A 48 0.51 -8.26 -25.31
N ILE A 49 0.30 -7.25 -24.47
CA ILE A 49 -0.96 -6.98 -23.77
C ILE A 49 -1.48 -5.55 -24.01
N ASN A 50 -0.92 -4.86 -25.01
CA ASN A 50 -1.25 -3.47 -25.37
C ASN A 50 -1.45 -2.53 -24.16
N THR A 51 -0.56 -2.64 -23.18
CA THR A 51 -0.66 -1.95 -21.88
C THR A 51 0.68 -1.32 -21.56
N CYS A 52 0.68 -0.06 -21.11
CA CYS A 52 1.86 0.62 -20.56
C CYS A 52 1.69 0.84 -19.07
N CYS A 53 2.78 0.76 -18.32
CA CYS A 53 2.83 1.11 -16.90
C CYS A 53 3.67 2.37 -16.73
N CYS A 54 3.09 3.40 -16.13
CA CYS A 54 3.75 4.68 -15.90
C CYS A 54 3.77 5.00 -14.41
N SER A 55 4.78 5.73 -13.96
CA SER A 55 4.86 6.23 -12.59
C SER A 55 3.65 7.12 -12.28
N ALA A 56 3.02 6.91 -11.12
CA ALA A 56 2.01 7.83 -10.60
C ALA A 56 2.59 9.25 -10.52
N PRO A 57 1.84 10.28 -10.92
CA PRO A 57 2.34 11.65 -10.93
C PRO A 57 2.33 12.27 -9.54
N PHE A 58 2.85 13.50 -9.44
CA PHE A 58 2.79 14.28 -8.21
C PHE A 58 1.35 14.45 -7.74
N GLY A 59 1.18 14.48 -6.42
CA GLY A 59 -0.10 14.51 -5.74
C GLY A 59 -0.91 13.23 -5.85
N HIS A 60 -0.42 12.19 -6.54
CA HIS A 60 -1.15 10.96 -6.72
C HIS A 60 -0.35 9.76 -6.25
N TYR A 61 -1.09 8.72 -5.87
CA TYR A 61 -0.55 7.38 -5.66
C TYR A 61 -1.19 6.38 -6.60
N SER A 62 -0.62 5.18 -6.72
CA SER A 62 -1.29 4.10 -7.46
C SER A 62 -1.04 2.71 -6.88
N ARG A 63 -2.00 1.83 -7.13
CA ARG A 63 -1.99 0.40 -6.78
C ARG A 63 -1.90 -0.52 -8.00
N GLY A 64 -1.40 -0.02 -9.13
CA GLY A 64 -1.22 -0.83 -10.33
C GLY A 64 -2.35 -0.71 -11.35
N TYR A 65 -3.30 0.23 -11.15
CA TYR A 65 -4.45 0.44 -12.04
C TYR A 65 -4.54 1.88 -12.54
N GLY A 66 -5.23 2.76 -11.81
CA GLY A 66 -5.31 4.20 -12.10
C GLY A 66 -4.45 4.98 -11.12
N LYS A 67 -4.11 6.22 -11.48
CA LYS A 67 -3.65 7.18 -10.48
C LYS A 67 -4.83 7.54 -9.57
N ILE A 68 -4.56 7.76 -8.29
CA ILE A 68 -5.55 8.13 -7.29
C ILE A 68 -5.01 9.39 -6.61
N PRO A 69 -5.80 10.48 -6.54
CA PRO A 69 -5.37 11.68 -5.84
C PRO A 69 -5.10 11.35 -4.38
N CYS A 70 -4.07 11.97 -3.81
CA CYS A 70 -3.82 11.90 -2.39
C CYS A 70 -5.03 12.46 -1.63
N PRO A 71 -5.56 11.72 -0.63
CA PRO A 71 -6.63 12.24 0.21
C PRO A 71 -6.22 13.57 0.88
N PRO A 72 -7.15 14.50 1.11
CA PRO A 72 -6.84 15.72 1.85
C PRO A 72 -6.15 15.42 3.18
N GLY A 73 -5.18 16.26 3.57
CA GLY A 73 -4.29 15.97 4.70
C GLY A 73 -3.13 15.02 4.37
N THR A 74 -2.94 14.68 3.09
CA THR A 74 -1.74 13.98 2.60
C THR A 74 -1.27 14.60 1.29
N TYR A 75 0.01 14.41 0.96
CA TYR A 75 0.63 14.96 -0.26
C TYR A 75 1.57 13.95 -0.91
N GLN A 76 1.99 14.22 -2.16
CA GLN A 76 3.02 13.41 -2.81
C GLN A 76 3.88 14.20 -3.80
N ASP A 77 5.11 14.50 -3.39
CA ASP A 77 6.12 15.28 -4.12
C ASP A 77 7.09 14.41 -4.95
N GLU A 78 6.90 13.09 -4.96
CA GLU A 78 7.68 12.16 -5.77
C GLU A 78 6.80 11.37 -6.75
N ARG A 79 7.34 11.07 -7.93
CA ARG A 79 6.65 10.20 -8.90
C ARG A 79 6.80 8.73 -8.51
N GLY A 80 5.82 7.92 -8.91
CA GLY A 80 5.91 6.46 -8.81
C GLY A 80 5.57 5.92 -7.43
N GLN A 81 4.81 6.69 -6.64
CA GLN A 81 4.55 6.37 -5.24
C GLN A 81 3.24 5.60 -5.07
N SER A 82 3.24 4.66 -4.11
CA SER A 82 2.09 3.80 -3.80
C SER A 82 1.28 4.25 -2.59
N THR A 83 1.79 5.27 -1.89
CA THR A 83 1.21 5.90 -0.70
C THR A 83 1.45 7.41 -0.78
N CYS A 84 0.71 8.17 0.01
CA CYS A 84 0.94 9.60 0.18
C CYS A 84 1.67 9.88 1.50
N LYS A 85 2.46 10.94 1.54
CA LYS A 85 3.11 11.45 2.75
C LYS A 85 2.07 12.19 3.59
N ALA A 86 2.15 12.10 4.90
CA ALA A 86 1.26 12.83 5.80
C ALA A 86 1.62 14.31 5.80
N CYS A 87 0.62 15.19 5.71
CA CYS A 87 0.82 16.61 5.98
C CYS A 87 1.20 16.84 7.46
N PRO A 88 1.78 18.01 7.81
CA PRO A 88 2.19 18.32 9.18
C PRO A 88 1.10 18.05 10.22
N ASP A 89 1.45 17.34 11.30
CA ASP A 89 0.52 17.03 12.38
C ASP A 89 0.03 18.28 13.12
N GLY A 90 -1.11 18.15 13.79
CA GLY A 90 -1.70 19.22 14.62
C GLY A 90 -2.72 20.10 13.90
N HIS A 91 -2.96 19.86 12.62
CA HIS A 91 -4.01 20.52 11.83
C HIS A 91 -5.13 19.54 11.45
N SER A 92 -6.35 20.08 11.31
CA SER A 92 -7.42 19.40 10.59
C SER A 92 -7.50 19.91 9.16
N TYR A 93 -7.90 19.03 8.25
CA TYR A 93 -7.98 19.29 6.82
C TYR A 93 -9.41 19.17 6.32
N ASN A 94 -9.73 19.93 5.29
CA ASN A 94 -11.03 19.90 4.65
C ASN A 94 -11.10 18.66 3.76
N ARG A 95 -11.90 17.66 4.16
CA ARG A 95 -12.07 16.39 3.43
C ARG A 95 -12.70 16.55 2.04
N ASN A 96 -13.33 17.70 1.78
CA ASN A 96 -13.96 18.05 0.51
C ASN A 96 -13.10 19.01 -0.33
N TYR A 97 -11.85 19.26 0.08
CA TYR A 97 -10.92 20.06 -0.71
C TYR A 97 -10.66 19.41 -2.07
N GLN A 98 -10.87 20.15 -3.15
CA GLN A 98 -10.90 19.61 -4.51
C GLN A 98 -9.51 19.51 -5.15
N ASP A 99 -8.56 20.32 -4.70
CA ASP A 99 -7.22 20.31 -5.27
C ASP A 99 -6.37 19.23 -4.64
N VAL A 100 -5.50 18.67 -5.48
CA VAL A 100 -4.58 17.61 -5.08
C VAL A 100 -3.28 18.23 -4.57
N ALA A 101 -2.81 17.81 -3.39
CA ALA A 101 -1.56 18.30 -2.82
C ALA A 101 -0.34 17.59 -3.43
N ALA A 102 0.40 18.29 -4.29
CA ALA A 102 1.62 17.80 -4.91
C ALA A 102 2.84 18.03 -4.02
N MET A 103 2.83 19.03 -3.16
CA MET A 103 3.90 19.34 -2.22
C MET A 103 3.36 19.51 -0.80
N GLU A 104 4.25 19.44 0.19
CA GLU A 104 3.88 19.65 1.59
C GLU A 104 3.22 21.02 1.83
N VAL A 105 3.69 22.06 1.13
CA VAL A 105 3.12 23.40 1.22
C VAL A 105 1.66 23.46 0.75
N ASP A 106 1.25 22.56 -0.17
CA ASP A 106 -0.13 22.55 -0.67
C ASP A 106 -1.13 22.11 0.41
N CYS A 107 -0.65 21.42 1.45
CA CYS A 107 -1.46 21.07 2.61
C CYS A 107 -2.04 22.29 3.32
N GLU A 108 -1.38 23.45 3.25
CA GLU A 108 -1.82 24.67 3.92
C GLU A 108 -3.15 25.19 3.36
N PHE A 109 -3.40 25.02 2.05
CA PHE A 109 -4.64 25.44 1.41
C PHE A 109 -5.84 24.58 1.81
N ALA A 110 -5.59 23.30 2.12
CA ALA A 110 -6.61 22.37 2.58
C ALA A 110 -6.88 22.47 4.08
N ARG A 111 -6.16 23.31 4.84
CA ARG A 111 -6.36 23.41 6.29
C ARG A 111 -7.73 23.99 6.60
N CYS A 112 -8.39 23.41 7.59
CA CYS A 112 -9.73 23.81 7.97
C CYS A 112 -9.84 25.25 8.50
N ASP A 113 -8.84 25.74 9.22
CA ASP A 113 -8.81 27.14 9.65
C ASP A 113 -8.72 28.10 8.46
N ALA A 114 -8.00 27.72 7.40
CA ALA A 114 -7.93 28.48 6.16
C ALA A 114 -9.21 28.39 5.33
N THR A 115 -9.81 27.19 5.19
CA THR A 115 -10.99 27.00 4.32
C THR A 115 -12.31 27.41 4.96
N CYS A 116 -12.44 27.29 6.28
CA CYS A 116 -13.71 27.53 6.97
C CYS A 116 -13.76 28.88 7.71
N GLU A 117 -12.63 29.55 7.93
CA GLU A 117 -12.56 30.87 8.56
C GLU A 117 -13.35 30.96 9.89
N GLY A 118 -13.38 29.86 10.66
CA GLY A 118 -14.11 29.77 11.93
C GLY A 118 -15.62 29.51 11.82
N ASN A 119 -16.17 29.30 10.61
CA ASN A 119 -17.57 28.94 10.42
C ASN A 119 -17.87 27.54 10.98
N ALA A 120 -18.69 27.46 12.03
CA ALA A 120 -19.00 26.21 12.73
C ALA A 120 -19.70 25.16 11.85
N ALA A 121 -20.55 25.56 10.91
CA ALA A 121 -21.21 24.63 10.00
C ALA A 121 -20.21 24.03 9.00
N CYS A 122 -19.33 24.85 8.42
CA CYS A 122 -18.24 24.39 7.58
C CYS A 122 -17.31 23.44 8.33
N MET A 123 -16.92 23.78 9.55
CA MET A 123 -16.07 22.92 10.39
C MET A 123 -16.73 21.56 10.65
N LEU A 124 -18.02 21.55 10.98
CA LEU A 124 -18.75 20.29 11.24
C LEU A 124 -18.90 19.42 9.99
N GLU A 125 -19.09 20.03 8.82
CA GLU A 125 -19.35 19.30 7.58
C GLU A 125 -18.08 18.83 6.86
N ASN A 126 -17.00 19.61 6.94
CA ASN A 126 -15.83 19.42 6.10
C ASN A 126 -14.57 18.99 6.87
N CYS A 127 -14.52 19.24 8.18
CA CYS A 127 -13.32 19.07 9.00
C CYS A 127 -13.43 17.95 10.04
N ASP A 128 -14.60 17.33 10.10
CA ASP A 128 -14.90 16.18 10.92
C ASP A 128 -15.14 14.95 10.02
N TYR A 129 -14.69 13.78 10.48
CA TYR A 129 -15.04 12.50 9.90
C TYR A 129 -15.49 11.56 11.00
N SER A 130 -16.79 11.26 10.98
CA SER A 130 -17.43 10.32 11.92
C SER A 130 -17.26 10.73 13.40
N GLY A 131 -17.33 12.02 13.70
CA GLY A 131 -17.17 12.58 15.03
C GLY A 131 -15.70 12.69 15.50
N GLN A 132 -14.74 12.59 14.57
CA GLN A 132 -13.33 12.82 14.83
C GLN A 132 -12.77 13.90 13.92
N ASN A 133 -11.83 14.70 14.45
CA ASN A 133 -11.09 15.66 13.63
C ASN A 133 -10.42 14.96 12.45
N TYR A 134 -10.64 15.45 11.25
CA TYR A 134 -10.03 14.93 10.04
C TYR A 134 -8.56 15.39 9.96
N THR A 135 -7.66 14.60 10.54
CA THR A 135 -6.21 14.86 10.56
C THR A 135 -5.46 14.00 9.56
N SER A 136 -4.24 14.40 9.20
CA SER A 136 -3.33 13.59 8.38
C SER A 136 -3.07 12.21 9.02
N SER A 137 -2.89 12.17 10.34
CA SER A 137 -2.75 10.93 11.11
C SER A 137 -3.98 10.02 11.06
N LEU A 138 -5.20 10.56 11.06
CA LEU A 138 -6.43 9.78 10.87
C LEU A 138 -6.46 9.15 9.48
N VAL A 139 -6.12 9.91 8.44
CA VAL A 139 -6.04 9.39 7.06
C VAL A 139 -5.04 8.23 6.97
N VAL A 140 -3.84 8.41 7.52
CA VAL A 140 -2.80 7.37 7.55
C VAL A 140 -3.30 6.12 8.28
N GLN A 141 -3.99 6.28 9.41
CA GLN A 141 -4.55 5.18 10.18
C GLN A 141 -5.62 4.42 9.38
N LEU A 142 -6.55 5.13 8.73
CA LEU A 142 -7.64 4.54 7.96
C LEU A 142 -7.13 3.84 6.69
N MET A 143 -6.14 4.40 6.01
CA MET A 143 -5.54 3.75 4.83
C MET A 143 -4.71 2.52 5.20
N ASN A 144 -4.15 2.45 6.41
CA ASN A 144 -3.41 1.29 6.90
C ASN A 144 -4.27 0.30 7.72
N SER A 145 -5.60 0.48 7.78
CA SER A 145 -6.47 -0.41 8.56
C SER A 145 -6.63 -1.78 7.89
N GLU A 146 -6.73 -2.83 8.70
CA GLU A 146 -7.08 -4.18 8.26
C GLU A 146 -8.33 -4.67 9.05
N PRO A 147 -9.50 -4.85 8.39
CA PRO A 147 -9.77 -4.63 6.97
C PRO A 147 -9.74 -3.14 6.57
N PRO A 148 -9.64 -2.82 5.26
CA PRO A 148 -9.72 -1.44 4.79
C PRO A 148 -11.01 -0.71 5.20
N SER A 149 -10.89 0.56 5.56
CA SER A 149 -12.04 1.43 5.82
C SER A 149 -12.73 1.85 4.51
N LEU A 150 -13.63 1.00 4.01
CA LEU A 150 -14.35 1.26 2.76
C LEU A 150 -15.27 2.48 2.84
N ASP A 151 -15.86 2.77 4.00
CA ASP A 151 -16.71 3.94 4.20
C ASP A 151 -15.94 5.26 3.98
N PHE A 152 -14.74 5.34 4.56
CA PHE A 152 -13.81 6.45 4.38
C PHE A 152 -13.47 6.65 2.90
N CYS A 153 -13.07 5.58 2.21
CA CYS A 153 -12.70 5.64 0.80
C CYS A 153 -13.88 6.01 -0.10
N ASN A 154 -15.07 5.46 0.16
CA ASN A 154 -16.27 5.77 -0.61
C ASN A 154 -16.67 7.24 -0.45
N THR A 155 -16.52 7.81 0.75
CA THR A 155 -16.77 9.23 1.02
C THR A 155 -15.86 10.13 0.19
N LEU A 156 -14.60 9.72 0.00
CA LEU A 156 -13.60 10.48 -0.76
C LEU A 156 -13.53 10.08 -2.24
N GLY A 157 -14.41 9.19 -2.72
CA GLY A 157 -14.37 8.69 -4.10
C GLY A 157 -13.14 7.84 -4.45
N ILE A 158 -12.44 7.31 -3.45
CA ILE A 158 -11.29 6.43 -3.64
C ILE A 158 -11.80 5.04 -4.04
N PRO A 159 -11.33 4.47 -5.18
CA PRO A 159 -11.79 3.15 -5.61
C PRO A 159 -11.37 2.07 -4.61
N THR A 160 -12.19 1.03 -4.46
CA THR A 160 -11.92 -0.08 -3.53
C THR A 160 -10.58 -0.76 -3.76
N SER A 161 -10.11 -0.85 -5.01
CA SER A 161 -8.78 -1.38 -5.38
C SER A 161 -7.61 -0.51 -4.91
N GLY A 162 -7.88 0.77 -4.60
CA GLY A 162 -6.93 1.77 -4.12
C GLY A 162 -7.09 2.13 -2.65
N CYS A 163 -8.11 1.59 -1.99
CA CYS A 163 -8.46 1.87 -0.61
C CYS A 163 -7.57 1.08 0.37
N THR A 164 -6.26 1.19 0.27
CA THR A 164 -5.34 0.68 1.30
C THR A 164 -3.93 1.16 1.01
N TRP A 165 -3.13 1.35 2.06
CA TRP A 165 -1.70 1.57 1.96
C TRP A 165 -0.85 0.33 2.21
N LEU A 166 -1.44 -0.74 2.73
CA LEU A 166 -0.76 -1.99 2.99
C LEU A 166 -0.22 -2.59 1.68
N GLY A 167 1.07 -2.91 1.65
CA GLY A 167 1.65 -3.70 0.56
C GLY A 167 1.17 -5.15 0.66
N ALA A 168 1.17 -5.90 -0.44
CA ALA A 168 0.66 -7.29 -0.44
C ALA A 168 1.46 -8.30 0.40
N GLN A 169 2.44 -7.83 1.19
CA GLN A 169 3.21 -8.65 2.13
C GLN A 169 2.67 -8.62 3.57
N SER A 170 1.66 -7.79 3.89
CA SER A 170 1.14 -7.71 5.27
C SER A 170 0.22 -8.87 5.67
N SER A 171 -0.28 -9.68 4.72
CA SER A 171 -1.10 -10.86 5.04
C SER A 171 -0.30 -12.07 5.54
N ALA A 172 1.03 -12.00 5.59
CA ALA A 172 1.88 -13.08 6.05
C ALA A 172 2.15 -13.02 7.57
N ARG A 173 1.12 -13.18 8.40
CA ARG A 173 1.24 -13.66 9.80
C ARG A 173 -0.12 -14.00 10.45
N ARG A 174 -0.82 -14.98 9.87
CA ARG A 174 -1.79 -15.81 10.61
C ARG A 174 -1.68 -17.27 10.18
N SER A 175 -0.51 -17.85 10.39
CA SER A 175 -0.35 -19.30 10.46
C SER A 175 0.87 -19.60 11.31
N LEU A 176 0.67 -19.89 12.60
CA LEU A 176 1.41 -20.85 13.40
C LEU A 176 0.82 -20.82 14.84
N GLY A 177 -0.42 -21.28 14.96
CA GLY A 177 -1.00 -21.68 16.24
C GLY A 177 -1.19 -23.19 16.22
N GLY A 178 -0.29 -23.93 16.87
CA GLY A 178 -0.56 -25.33 17.25
C GLY A 178 0.30 -26.42 16.61
N ALA A 179 1.62 -26.36 16.76
CA ALA A 179 2.44 -27.58 16.77
C ALA A 179 3.14 -27.67 18.12
N ARG A 180 2.58 -28.48 19.04
CA ARG A 180 3.19 -28.82 20.33
C ARG A 180 4.42 -29.69 20.06
N GLY A 181 5.59 -29.07 19.93
CA GLY A 181 6.87 -29.76 20.07
C GLY A 181 7.14 -30.00 21.54
N VAL A 182 6.87 -31.21 22.03
CA VAL A 182 7.27 -31.65 23.37
C VAL A 182 8.78 -31.94 23.34
N LEU A 183 9.56 -31.02 23.92
CA LEU A 183 10.95 -31.26 24.29
C LEU A 183 10.95 -32.07 25.60
N LEU A 184 11.34 -33.36 25.52
CA LEU A 184 11.70 -34.13 26.71
C LEU A 184 13.23 -34.21 26.79
N ALA A 185 13.78 -33.34 27.63
CA ALA A 185 15.12 -33.50 28.19
C ALA A 185 15.07 -34.51 29.35
N GLY A 186 16.06 -35.41 29.39
CA GLY A 186 16.04 -36.64 30.18
C GLY A 186 16.31 -36.52 31.68
N LEU A 187 16.28 -37.67 32.35
CA LEU A 187 16.87 -37.90 33.68
C LEU A 187 17.34 -39.37 33.78
N VAL A 188 18.57 -39.50 34.27
CA VAL A 188 19.31 -40.74 34.57
C VAL A 188 18.90 -41.24 35.96
N ALA A 189 18.77 -42.56 36.16
CA ALA A 189 19.32 -43.27 37.34
C ALA A 189 19.02 -44.78 37.32
N ALA A 190 20.01 -45.54 37.79
CA ALA A 190 20.08 -46.98 37.87
C ALA A 190 19.22 -47.59 38.99
N THR A 191 18.81 -48.85 38.82
CA THR A 191 18.86 -49.87 39.90
C THR A 191 18.98 -51.27 39.31
N ALA A 192 19.89 -52.04 39.89
CA ALA A 192 20.18 -53.43 39.59
C ALA A 192 19.15 -54.42 40.16
N ALA A 193 19.28 -55.66 39.70
CA ALA A 193 19.19 -56.90 40.48
C ALA A 193 17.91 -57.79 40.38
N LEU A 194 18.17 -58.99 39.84
CA LEU A 194 17.81 -60.33 40.34
C LEU A 194 16.47 -61.01 39.93
N LEU A 195 16.67 -62.16 39.28
CA LEU A 195 16.01 -63.47 39.44
C LEU A 195 14.51 -63.59 39.12
N SER A 196 14.19 -64.39 38.10
CA SER A 196 13.57 -65.72 38.26
C SER A 196 13.10 -66.30 36.91
N MET A 197 13.65 -67.45 36.52
CA MET A 197 12.99 -68.43 35.62
C MET A 197 11.80 -69.06 36.38
N PRO A 198 10.73 -69.51 35.69
CA PRO A 198 10.70 -70.92 35.27
C PRO A 198 9.99 -71.20 33.92
N THR A 199 10.65 -72.09 33.15
CA THR A 199 10.20 -73.30 32.43
C THR A 199 8.74 -73.61 32.01
N LEU A 200 8.71 -74.42 30.93
CA LEU A 200 7.69 -75.34 30.38
C LEU A 200 6.60 -74.69 29.49
N ALA A 201 6.30 -75.18 28.29
CA ALA A 201 6.44 -76.51 27.68
C ALA A 201 6.84 -76.44 26.20
#